data_AF-A0A2X3IJJ8-F1
#
_entry.id   AF-A0A2X3IJJ8-F1
#
_cell.length_a   1.000
_cell.length_b   1.000
_cell.length_c   1.000
_cell.angle_alpha   90.00
_cell.angle_beta   90.00
_cell.angle_gamma   90.00
#
_symmetry.space_group_name_H-M   'P 1'
#
loop_
_entity.id
_entity.type
_entity.pdbx_description
1 polymer ?
#
loop_
_entity_poly.entity_id
_entity_poly.type
_entity_poly.pdbx_seq_one_letter_code
_entity_poly.pdbx_strand_id
1 'polypeptide(L)'
;MDVAAQTALTNTGSLLAEKSLNATVAQLKNTGQLEAASLALHGTTLDNAGLIQGGQNLTLTAADLGNRSGGKIISGSGLALSIPQLTNAGLISVKQGLAIESLMLANSGNIESQAMTLKAGQQLNNQAGGVLLAKDALALSAGNLNNAGSLQGKKPRDRRRSME
;
A
#
# COMPACT_ATOMS: atom_id res chain seq x y z
N MET A 1 8.67 0.90 20.55
CA MET A 1 9.20 2.26 20.35
C MET A 1 8.05 3.10 19.88
N ASP A 2 7.76 4.18 20.60
CA ASP A 2 6.64 5.06 20.26
C ASP A 2 7.18 6.43 19.87
N VAL A 3 6.76 6.90 18.70
CA VAL A 3 7.11 8.20 18.14
C VAL A 3 5.82 9.01 18.05
N ALA A 4 5.63 9.93 18.98
CA ALA A 4 4.53 10.88 18.93
C ALA A 4 5.09 12.27 18.61
N ALA A 5 4.74 12.82 17.45
CA ALA A 5 5.03 14.20 17.08
C ALA A 5 3.73 14.85 16.62
N GLN A 6 3.34 15.97 17.23
CA GLN A 6 2.02 16.56 16.98
C GLN A 6 1.84 17.02 15.52
N THR A 7 2.92 17.36 14.83
CA THR A 7 2.89 17.96 13.50
C THR A 7 3.52 17.06 12.44
N ALA A 8 4.83 16.82 12.51
CA ALA A 8 5.54 16.09 11.46
C ALA A 8 6.62 15.16 12.00
N LEU A 9 6.79 14.02 11.34
CA LEU A 9 7.98 13.18 11.40
C LEU A 9 8.70 13.24 10.06
N THR A 10 9.94 13.73 10.06
CA THR A 10 10.84 13.63 8.91
C THR A 10 11.93 12.63 9.24
N ASN A 11 11.95 11.50 8.52
CA ASN A 11 12.97 10.47 8.67
C ASN A 11 13.87 10.43 7.44
N THR A 12 15.15 10.75 7.62
CA THR A 12 16.19 10.65 6.59
C THR A 12 17.24 9.58 6.90
N GLY A 13 17.20 9.01 8.12
CA GLY A 13 18.11 7.96 8.60
C GLY A 13 17.38 6.63 8.80
N SER A 14 17.79 5.86 9.82
CA SER A 14 17.15 4.58 10.14
C SER A 14 16.42 4.66 11.48
N LEU A 15 15.14 4.35 11.48
CA LEU A 15 14.34 4.08 12.67
C LEU A 15 13.96 2.61 12.65
N LEU A 16 14.72 1.81 13.40
CA LEU A 16 14.62 0.36 13.45
C LEU A 16 14.13 -0.07 14.84
N ALA A 17 13.12 -0.92 14.90
CA ALA A 17 12.66 -1.52 16.14
C ALA A 17 12.50 -3.03 15.99
N GLU A 18 13.14 -3.83 16.85
CA GLU A 18 13.07 -5.29 16.74
C GLU A 18 11.65 -5.86 16.88
N LYS A 19 10.83 -5.24 17.73
CA LYS A 19 9.45 -5.68 18.01
C LYS A 19 8.42 -4.77 17.36
N SER A 20 8.25 -3.58 17.93
CA SER A 20 7.18 -2.67 17.50
C SER A 20 7.64 -1.22 17.40
N LEU A 21 7.18 -0.55 16.36
CA LEU A 21 7.29 0.90 16.16
C LEU A 21 5.88 1.44 15.91
N ASN A 22 5.43 2.37 16.75
CA ASN A 22 4.20 3.14 16.53
C ASN A 22 4.57 4.60 16.28
N ALA A 23 4.11 5.17 15.15
CA ALA A 23 4.22 6.58 14.87
C ALA A 23 2.84 7.21 14.65
N THR A 24 2.49 8.20 15.46
CA THR A 24 1.26 8.99 15.29
C THR A 24 1.63 10.46 15.08
N VAL A 25 1.44 10.95 13.86
CA VAL A 25 1.87 12.29 13.40
C VAL A 25 0.91 12.84 12.34
N ALA A 26 0.75 14.16 12.19
CA ALA A 26 -0.10 14.67 11.11
C ALA A 26 0.53 14.47 9.71
N GLN A 27 1.86 14.62 9.61
CA GLN A 27 2.63 14.52 8.37
C GLN A 27 3.80 13.56 8.56
N LEU A 28 3.89 12.50 7.76
CA LEU A 28 5.06 11.61 7.76
C LEU A 28 5.80 11.74 6.44
N LYS A 29 7.07 12.18 6.50
CA LYS A 29 7.99 12.18 5.37
C LYS A 29 9.13 11.21 5.63
N ASN A 30 9.29 10.21 4.76
CA ASN A 30 10.35 9.21 4.90
C ASN A 30 11.21 9.15 3.64
N THR A 31 12.49 9.48 3.76
CA THR A 31 13.51 9.22 2.73
C THR A 31 14.58 8.23 3.21
N GLY A 32 14.51 7.81 4.47
CA GLY A 32 15.37 6.80 5.09
C GLY A 32 14.68 5.45 5.23
N GLN A 33 14.86 4.79 6.37
CA GLN A 33 14.29 3.49 6.71
C GLN A 33 13.39 3.58 7.95
N LEU A 34 12.17 3.07 7.83
CA LEU A 34 11.25 2.78 8.93
C LEU A 34 10.99 1.29 8.94
N GLU A 35 11.54 0.57 9.92
CA GLU A 35 11.46 -0.89 9.96
C GLU A 35 11.13 -1.40 11.36
N ALA A 36 10.12 -2.27 11.44
CA ALA A 36 9.83 -3.03 12.64
C ALA A 36 9.16 -4.36 12.32
N ALA A 37 9.19 -5.31 13.26
CA ALA A 37 8.40 -6.53 13.10
C ALA A 37 6.88 -6.21 13.07
N SER A 38 6.41 -5.31 13.94
CA SER A 38 5.08 -4.70 13.88
C SER A 38 5.21 -3.19 13.75
N LEU A 39 4.87 -2.65 12.58
CA LEU A 39 4.94 -1.23 12.28
C LEU A 39 3.53 -0.64 12.19
N ALA A 40 3.24 0.38 12.99
CA ALA A 40 1.99 1.13 12.95
C ALA A 40 2.27 2.60 12.63
N LEU A 41 1.74 3.09 11.51
CA LEU A 41 1.88 4.46 11.06
C LEU A 41 0.49 5.09 10.96
N HIS A 42 0.25 6.14 11.73
CA HIS A 42 -0.99 6.89 11.73
C HIS A 42 -0.70 8.35 11.42
N GLY A 43 -1.30 8.85 10.35
CA GLY A 43 -1.26 10.27 10.06
C GLY A 43 -2.30 10.75 9.09
N THR A 44 -2.24 12.03 8.74
CA THR A 44 -3.11 12.61 7.73
C THR A 44 -2.49 12.44 6.35
N THR A 45 -1.19 12.68 6.24
CA THR A 45 -0.44 12.49 4.99
C THR A 45 0.80 11.64 5.23
N LEU A 46 1.14 10.83 4.23
CA LEU A 46 2.32 10.01 4.22
C LEU A 46 3.03 10.15 2.87
N ASP A 47 4.25 10.67 2.88
CA ASP A 47 5.12 10.80 1.72
C ASP A 47 6.36 9.91 1.91
N ASN A 48 6.43 8.83 1.15
CA ASN A 48 7.50 7.85 1.21
C ASN A 48 8.36 7.89 -0.06
N ALA A 49 9.65 8.16 0.10
CA ALA A 49 10.68 8.02 -0.92
C ALA A 49 11.83 7.08 -0.47
N GLY A 50 11.71 6.47 0.71
CA GLY A 50 12.64 5.49 1.27
C GLY A 50 11.96 4.14 1.52
N LEU A 51 12.31 3.47 2.61
CA LEU A 51 11.75 2.18 3.00
C LEU A 51 10.79 2.31 4.18
N ILE A 52 9.60 1.74 4.05
CA ILE A 52 8.65 1.46 5.12
C ILE A 52 8.40 -0.04 5.11
N GLN A 53 8.75 -0.74 6.18
CA GLN A 53 8.58 -2.19 6.24
C GLN A 53 8.08 -2.66 7.61
N GLY A 54 6.91 -3.32 7.58
CA GLY A 54 6.37 -4.11 8.69
C GLY A 54 6.63 -5.59 8.44
N GLY A 55 7.65 -6.15 9.09
CA GLY A 55 8.16 -7.49 8.79
C GLY A 55 7.17 -8.63 9.06
N GLN A 56 6.34 -8.48 10.08
CA GLN A 56 5.22 -9.38 10.41
C GLN A 56 3.87 -8.70 10.25
N ASN A 57 3.78 -7.41 10.57
CA ASN A 57 2.56 -6.64 10.43
C ASN A 57 2.86 -5.18 10.06
N LEU A 58 2.08 -4.63 9.13
CA LEU A 58 2.03 -3.21 8.81
C LEU A 58 0.60 -2.71 8.99
N THR A 59 0.45 -1.67 9.80
CA THR A 59 -0.78 -0.88 9.88
C THR A 59 -0.46 0.53 9.39
N LEU A 60 -1.25 1.02 8.44
CA LEU A 60 -1.03 2.33 7.82
C LEU A 60 -2.39 3.02 7.68
N THR A 61 -2.53 4.18 8.30
CA THR A 61 -3.70 5.06 8.16
C THR A 61 -3.26 6.42 7.68
N ALA A 62 -3.83 6.87 6.57
CA ALA A 62 -3.60 8.19 5.98
C ALA A 62 -4.83 8.65 5.20
N ALA A 63 -5.03 9.96 5.08
CA ALA A 63 -5.98 10.53 4.11
C ALA A 63 -5.35 10.64 2.71
N ASP A 64 -4.03 10.87 2.67
CA ASP A 64 -3.21 10.95 1.46
C ASP A 64 -1.93 10.12 1.64
N LEU A 65 -1.68 9.20 0.70
CA LEU A 65 -0.46 8.40 0.63
C LEU A 65 0.21 8.60 -0.73
N GLY A 66 1.42 9.17 -0.71
CA GLY A 66 2.35 9.21 -1.83
C GLY A 66 3.53 8.26 -1.62
N ASN A 67 3.65 7.23 -2.46
CA ASN A 67 4.85 6.40 -2.54
C ASN A 67 5.63 6.76 -3.81
N ARG A 68 6.74 7.50 -3.66
CA ARG A 68 7.55 8.04 -4.76
C ARG A 68 8.36 6.96 -5.47
N SER A 69 8.99 7.28 -6.60
CA SER A 69 9.71 6.32 -7.46
C SER A 69 10.81 5.50 -6.75
N GLY A 70 11.49 6.07 -5.74
CA GLY A 70 12.44 5.33 -4.89
C GLY A 70 11.83 4.66 -3.65
N GLY A 71 10.54 4.93 -3.40
CA GLY A 71 9.81 4.49 -2.22
C GLY A 71 9.40 3.02 -2.28
N LYS A 72 9.55 2.33 -1.15
CA LYS A 72 9.10 0.96 -0.92
C LYS A 72 8.22 0.90 0.32
N ILE A 73 7.05 0.30 0.20
CA ILE A 73 6.17 -0.06 1.30
C ILE A 73 6.00 -1.58 1.28
N ILE A 74 6.45 -2.25 2.34
CA ILE A 74 6.49 -3.71 2.40
C ILE A 74 5.72 -4.19 3.63
N SER A 75 4.77 -5.11 3.43
CA SER A 75 4.07 -5.80 4.52
C SER A 75 4.32 -7.30 4.46
N GLY A 76 4.76 -7.88 5.58
CA GLY A 76 4.92 -9.33 5.75
C GLY A 76 3.61 -10.10 5.94
N SER A 77 2.51 -9.42 6.22
CA SER A 77 1.15 -9.97 6.36
C SER A 77 0.18 -9.34 5.36
N GLY A 78 -1.12 -9.58 5.53
CA GLY A 78 -2.15 -8.84 4.81
C GLY A 78 -2.18 -7.37 5.21
N LEU A 79 -2.63 -6.51 4.29
CA LEU A 79 -2.69 -5.08 4.49
C LEU A 79 -4.03 -4.54 3.98
N ALA A 80 -4.71 -3.74 4.80
CA ALA A 80 -5.90 -3.00 4.42
C ALA A 80 -5.57 -1.50 4.40
N LEU A 81 -5.79 -0.86 3.25
CA LEU A 81 -5.57 0.56 3.04
C LEU A 81 -6.91 1.24 2.75
N SER A 82 -7.40 2.02 3.70
CA SER A 82 -8.54 2.93 3.49
C SER A 82 -8.00 4.34 3.36
N ILE A 83 -7.62 4.73 2.15
CA ILE A 83 -6.90 5.97 1.86
C ILE A 83 -7.59 6.67 0.69
N PRO A 84 -8.31 7.79 0.92
CA PRO A 84 -9.00 8.53 -0.13
C PRO A 84 -8.12 8.86 -1.35
N GLN A 85 -6.88 9.30 -1.12
CA GLN A 85 -5.91 9.66 -2.16
C GLN A 85 -4.69 8.76 -2.09
N LEU A 86 -4.51 7.88 -3.09
CA LEU A 86 -3.36 6.98 -3.17
C LEU A 86 -2.59 7.21 -4.47
N THR A 87 -1.35 7.69 -4.37
CA THR A 87 -0.41 7.79 -5.49
C THR A 87 0.77 6.84 -5.28
N ASN A 88 0.98 5.92 -6.20
CA ASN A 88 2.12 5.02 -6.19
C ASN A 88 2.94 5.17 -7.48
N ALA A 89 4.18 5.64 -7.34
CA ALA A 89 5.22 5.62 -8.37
C ALA A 89 6.38 4.66 -8.03
N GLY A 90 6.42 4.14 -6.80
CA GLY A 90 7.40 3.18 -6.32
C GLY A 90 6.83 1.77 -6.22
N LEU A 91 7.23 1.04 -5.18
CA LEU A 91 6.76 -0.32 -4.88
C LEU A 91 5.88 -0.36 -3.63
N ILE A 92 4.69 -0.93 -3.75
CA ILE A 92 3.89 -1.43 -2.64
C ILE A 92 3.83 -2.96 -2.78
N SER A 93 4.43 -3.69 -1.82
CA SER A 93 4.52 -5.15 -1.86
C SER A 93 3.94 -5.76 -0.59
N VAL A 94 2.86 -6.53 -0.72
CA VAL A 94 2.14 -7.14 0.40
C VAL A 94 2.22 -8.66 0.25
N LYS A 95 2.82 -9.35 1.24
CA LYS A 95 3.10 -10.79 1.11
C LYS A 95 1.84 -11.65 1.02
N GLN A 96 0.72 -11.19 1.57
CA GLN A 96 -0.56 -11.90 1.60
C GLN A 96 -1.65 -11.11 0.86
N GLY A 97 -2.84 -10.95 1.45
CA GLY A 97 -3.97 -10.22 0.86
C GLY A 97 -3.81 -8.70 1.00
N LEU A 98 -4.08 -7.97 -0.08
CA LEU A 98 -4.14 -6.51 -0.10
C LEU A 98 -5.56 -6.05 -0.39
N ALA A 99 -6.16 -5.32 0.54
CA ALA A 99 -7.42 -4.62 0.34
C ALA A 99 -7.15 -3.12 0.23
N ILE A 100 -7.58 -2.49 -0.85
CA ILE A 100 -7.47 -1.05 -1.06
C ILE A 100 -8.86 -0.47 -1.26
N GLU A 101 -9.21 0.51 -0.43
CA GLU A 101 -10.36 1.38 -0.60
C GLU A 101 -9.86 2.82 -0.73
N SER A 102 -10.13 3.44 -1.88
CA SER A 102 -9.76 4.84 -2.16
C SER A 102 -10.89 5.56 -2.89
N LEU A 103 -10.81 6.88 -3.00
CA LEU A 103 -11.59 7.64 -3.97
C LEU A 103 -10.84 7.70 -5.29
N MET A 104 -9.57 8.10 -5.24
CA MET A 104 -8.69 8.17 -6.40
C MET A 104 -7.42 7.37 -6.15
N LEU A 105 -7.04 6.58 -7.15
CA LEU A 105 -5.78 5.84 -7.17
C LEU A 105 -5.03 6.14 -8.46
N ALA A 106 -3.81 6.65 -8.35
CA ALA A 106 -2.88 6.80 -9.47
C ALA A 106 -1.70 5.85 -9.27
N ASN A 107 -1.46 4.97 -10.24
CA ASN A 107 -0.36 4.03 -10.21
C ASN A 107 0.52 4.19 -11.46
N SER A 108 1.79 4.50 -11.25
CA SER A 108 2.84 4.51 -12.28
C SER A 108 4.03 3.62 -11.91
N GLY A 109 4.00 2.98 -10.74
CA GLY A 109 4.94 1.94 -10.30
C GLY A 109 4.25 0.60 -10.09
N ASN A 110 4.64 -0.13 -9.05
CA ASN A 110 4.18 -1.50 -8.79
C ASN A 110 3.34 -1.59 -7.51
N ILE A 111 2.18 -2.21 -7.60
CA ILE A 111 1.40 -2.67 -6.45
C ILE A 111 1.25 -4.19 -6.59
N GLU A 112 1.80 -4.93 -5.64
CA GLU A 112 1.96 -6.38 -5.72
C GLU A 112 1.42 -7.07 -4.47
N SER A 113 0.68 -8.16 -4.65
CA SER A 113 0.17 -8.97 -3.53
C SER A 113 -0.08 -10.43 -3.91
N GLN A 114 -0.35 -11.29 -2.91
CA GLN A 114 -0.83 -12.65 -3.18
C GLN A 114 -2.25 -12.60 -3.76
N ALA A 115 -3.16 -11.87 -3.13
CA ALA A 115 -4.50 -11.60 -3.65
C ALA A 115 -4.82 -10.12 -3.42
N MET A 116 -5.51 -9.48 -4.37
CA MET A 116 -5.80 -8.06 -4.33
C MET A 116 -7.29 -7.82 -4.48
N THR A 117 -7.87 -7.02 -3.59
CA THR A 117 -9.17 -6.38 -3.76
C THR A 117 -8.97 -4.87 -3.78
N LEU A 118 -9.36 -4.22 -4.87
CA LEU A 118 -9.18 -2.77 -5.05
C LEU A 118 -10.52 -2.15 -5.43
N LYS A 119 -10.97 -1.22 -4.59
CA LYS A 119 -12.16 -0.40 -4.79
C LYS A 119 -11.77 1.08 -4.86
N ALA A 120 -11.87 1.67 -6.05
CA ALA A 120 -11.69 3.11 -6.25
C ALA A 120 -13.06 3.78 -6.48
N GLY A 121 -13.55 4.54 -5.51
CA GLY A 121 -14.87 5.15 -5.56
C GLY A 121 -15.10 6.08 -6.75
N GLN A 122 -14.06 6.73 -7.25
CA GLN A 122 -14.14 7.67 -8.37
C GLN A 122 -13.24 7.25 -9.53
N GLN A 123 -11.93 7.15 -9.33
CA GLN A 123 -11.00 6.92 -10.43
C GLN A 123 -9.85 6.00 -10.04
N LEU A 124 -9.59 5.01 -10.89
CA LEU A 124 -8.34 4.28 -10.95
C LEU A 124 -7.63 4.64 -12.26
N ASN A 125 -6.43 5.20 -12.16
CA ASN A 125 -5.53 5.48 -13.28
C ASN A 125 -4.25 4.65 -13.14
N ASN A 126 -4.17 3.54 -13.87
CA ASN A 126 -2.97 2.72 -13.99
C ASN A 126 -2.21 3.12 -15.27
N GLN A 127 -1.16 3.92 -15.12
CA GLN A 127 -0.41 4.56 -16.21
C GLN A 127 0.46 3.54 -16.98
N ALA A 128 1.10 3.96 -18.08
CA ALA A 128 1.86 3.05 -18.97
C ALA A 128 2.98 2.24 -18.27
N GLY A 129 3.59 2.78 -17.21
CA GLY A 129 4.56 2.06 -16.37
C GLY A 129 3.96 1.36 -15.15
N GLY A 130 2.66 1.52 -14.92
CA GLY A 130 1.95 1.01 -13.76
C GLY A 130 1.64 -0.48 -13.86
N VAL A 131 1.92 -1.21 -12.77
CA VAL A 131 1.58 -2.63 -12.61
C VAL A 131 0.71 -2.82 -11.38
N LEU A 132 -0.45 -3.45 -11.56
CA LEU A 132 -1.23 -4.06 -10.49
C LEU A 132 -1.14 -5.58 -10.63
N LEU A 133 -0.46 -6.24 -9.69
CA LEU A 133 -0.21 -7.68 -9.73
C LEU A 133 -0.78 -8.36 -8.49
N ALA A 134 -1.77 -9.22 -8.69
CA ALA A 134 -2.15 -10.26 -7.75
C ALA A 134 -1.67 -11.61 -8.27
N LYS A 135 -0.92 -12.37 -7.47
CA LYS A 135 -0.46 -13.72 -7.86
C LYS A 135 -1.62 -14.70 -7.98
N ASP A 136 -2.67 -14.49 -7.21
CA ASP A 136 -3.97 -15.16 -7.25
C ASP A 136 -5.03 -14.18 -7.77
N ALA A 137 -6.14 -13.98 -7.08
CA ALA A 137 -7.24 -13.18 -7.58
C ALA A 137 -6.97 -11.67 -7.49
N LEU A 138 -7.26 -10.96 -8.59
CA LEU A 138 -7.42 -9.51 -8.63
C LEU A 138 -8.91 -9.20 -8.78
N ALA A 139 -9.54 -8.68 -7.72
CA ALA A 139 -10.89 -8.14 -7.75
C ALA A 139 -10.81 -6.61 -7.82
N LEU A 140 -11.40 -6.01 -8.85
CA LEU A 140 -11.29 -4.59 -9.16
C LEU A 140 -12.67 -3.98 -9.35
N SER A 141 -12.94 -2.86 -8.68
CA SER A 141 -14.09 -2.00 -8.95
C SER A 141 -13.65 -0.54 -8.95
N ALA A 142 -14.03 0.22 -9.97
CA ALA A 142 -13.74 1.65 -10.05
C ALA A 142 -14.92 2.42 -10.65
N GLY A 143 -15.14 3.67 -10.22
CA GLY A 143 -16.10 4.56 -10.90
C GLY A 143 -15.69 4.83 -12.35
N ASN A 144 -14.41 5.14 -12.56
CA ASN A 144 -13.74 5.24 -13.85
C ASN A 144 -12.40 4.48 -13.79
N LEU A 145 -12.11 3.71 -14.83
CA LEU A 145 -10.87 2.94 -14.96
C LEU A 145 -10.13 3.38 -16.22
N ASN A 146 -9.00 4.06 -16.05
CA ASN A 146 -8.01 4.25 -17.10
C ASN A 146 -6.86 3.28 -16.86
N ASN A 147 -6.58 2.43 -17.85
CA ASN A 147 -5.46 1.51 -17.80
C ASN A 147 -4.62 1.60 -19.08
N ALA A 148 -3.45 2.21 -18.97
CA ALA A 148 -2.38 2.16 -19.96
C ALA A 148 -1.27 1.17 -19.58
N GLY A 149 -1.27 0.66 -18.35
CA GLY A 149 -0.29 -0.30 -17.83
C GLY A 149 -0.80 -1.75 -17.79
N SER A 150 -0.29 -2.52 -16.81
CA SER A 150 -0.60 -3.94 -16.64
C SER A 150 -1.50 -4.22 -15.44
N LEU A 151 -2.55 -5.02 -15.65
CA LEU A 151 -3.41 -5.59 -14.62
C LEU A 151 -3.31 -7.11 -14.69
N GLN A 152 -2.86 -7.75 -13.61
CA GLN A 152 -2.60 -9.19 -13.58
C GLN A 152 -3.26 -9.83 -12.36
N GLY A 153 -4.05 -10.87 -12.61
CA GLY A 153 -4.68 -11.72 -11.60
C GLY A 153 -5.26 -12.98 -12.25
N LYS A 154 -5.34 -14.05 -11.48
CA LYS A 154 -6.00 -15.30 -11.86
C LYS A 154 -7.50 -15.18 -11.61
N LYS A 155 -8.31 -15.83 -12.44
CA LYS A 155 -9.73 -16.05 -12.12
C LYS A 155 -9.83 -16.78 -10.77
N PRO A 156 -10.77 -16.41 -9.89
CA PRO A 156 -11.11 -17.22 -8.73
C PRO A 156 -11.39 -18.65 -9.21
N ARG A 157 -10.75 -19.65 -8.61
CA ARG A 157 -11.09 -21.05 -8.88
C ARG A 157 -12.55 -21.24 -8.49
N ASP A 158 -13.42 -21.35 -9.50
CA ASP A 158 -14.82 -21.61 -9.32
C ASP A 158 -14.95 -23.01 -8.67
N ARG A 159 -15.24 -23.08 -7.36
CA ARG A 159 -15.50 -24.35 -6.67
C ARG A 159 -16.91 -24.87 -6.98
N ARG A 160 -17.33 -24.80 -8.25
CA ARG A 160 -18.63 -25.29 -8.72
C ARG A 160 -18.45 -26.16 -9.96
N ARG A 161 -17.95 -27.38 -9.77
CA ARG A 161 -18.25 -28.54 -10.62
C ARG A 161 -18.05 -29.83 -9.81
N SER A 162 -19.15 -30.46 -9.40
CA SER A 162 -19.41 -31.92 -9.43
C SER A 162 -20.64 -32.27 -8.58
N MET A 163 -21.83 -32.06 -9.15
CA MET A 163 -23.02 -32.88 -8.88
C MET A 163 -23.78 -32.97 -10.20
N GLU A 164 -23.34 -33.87 -11.06
CA GLU A 164 -24.10 -34.49 -12.15
C GLU A 164 -23.37 -35.78 -12.54
#